data_AF-A0A8T6NAK3-F1
#
_entry.id   AF-A0A8T6NAK3-F1
#
_cell.length_a   1.000
_cell.length_b   1.000
_cell.length_c   1.000
_cell.angle_alpha   90.00
_cell.angle_beta   90.00
_cell.angle_gamma   90.00
#
_symmetry.space_group_name_H-M   'P 1'
#
loop_
_entity.id
_entity.type
_entity.pdbx_description
1 polymer ?
#
loop_
_entity_poly.entity_id
_entity_poly.type
_entity_poly.pdbx_seq_one_letter_code
_entity_poly.pdbx_strand_id
1 'polypeptide(L)'
;GTYKDITLTPVNGDVGLVLRGTVTINSNAKGGLWKTDQIILTDQVDNQRFNGQSNFGWKFFVNNSNEDITPPSYVKRSLKITMQNDYTSEIRPVQVITASWKTPDKDVKSCYATIDNADVASYSIGTYGWFDGKTNMCVVNFKITEYFRPGHYSIKQIVMYDNAGNDSTVKFEDISGDNFLSIRTTNPDTEYPYLDVNNISVSATPTNPSDPNGETNVKIVYYAKDNKSGLGPVSFILRDPQGIQHNYYHYHKNFYSVFFDGNPNTLARYDINLVLPEGSAPGKWALVQMNLSDKANNSKSYQFVELIHFEILN
;
A
#
# COMPACT_ATOMS: atom_id res chain seq x y z
N GLY A 1 -11.74 -1.64 17.18
CA GLY A 1 -12.48 -2.85 17.59
C GLY A 1 -11.85 -4.03 16.89
N THR A 2 -11.71 -5.17 17.56
CA THR A 2 -11.04 -6.33 16.97
C THR A 2 -11.82 -6.86 15.78
N TYR A 3 -11.16 -6.95 14.62
CA TYR A 3 -11.70 -7.59 13.43
C TYR A 3 -10.67 -8.58 12.87
N LYS A 4 -11.14 -9.52 12.06
CA LYS A 4 -10.29 -10.44 11.32
C LYS A 4 -10.84 -10.57 9.91
N ASP A 5 -10.00 -10.24 8.94
CA ASP A 5 -10.27 -10.57 7.56
C ASP A 5 -10.00 -12.05 7.32
N ILE A 6 -10.90 -12.71 6.60
CA ILE A 6 -10.78 -14.11 6.24
C ILE A 6 -10.83 -14.17 4.72
N THR A 7 -9.69 -14.45 4.08
CA THR A 7 -9.68 -14.78 2.66
C THR A 7 -10.26 -16.17 2.48
N LEU A 8 -11.34 -16.27 1.70
CA LEU A 8 -11.92 -17.54 1.31
C LEU A 8 -11.42 -17.90 -0.09
N THR A 9 -10.89 -19.11 -0.27
CA THR A 9 -10.47 -19.62 -1.58
C THR A 9 -11.33 -20.81 -2.00
N PRO A 10 -11.53 -21.05 -3.31
CA PRO A 10 -12.25 -22.22 -3.77
C PRO A 10 -11.64 -23.53 -3.27
N VAL A 11 -12.48 -24.50 -2.91
CA VAL A 11 -12.02 -25.81 -2.39
C VAL A 11 -11.46 -26.72 -3.50
N ASN A 12 -11.90 -26.53 -4.75
CA ASN A 12 -11.56 -27.40 -5.88
C ASN A 12 -11.08 -26.57 -7.09
N GLY A 13 -9.80 -26.21 -7.12
CA GLY A 13 -9.19 -25.43 -8.20
C GLY A 13 -9.21 -23.93 -7.94
N ASP A 14 -9.06 -23.13 -8.99
CA ASP A 14 -8.94 -21.66 -8.90
C ASP A 14 -10.32 -20.95 -8.79
N VAL A 15 -11.41 -21.72 -8.88
CA VAL A 15 -12.80 -21.25 -8.98
C VAL A 15 -13.72 -22.23 -8.29
N GLY A 16 -14.75 -21.76 -7.61
CA GLY A 16 -15.74 -22.68 -7.10
C GLY A 16 -16.88 -22.02 -6.34
N LEU A 17 -18.00 -22.74 -6.30
CA LEU A 17 -19.18 -22.36 -5.54
C LEU A 17 -19.03 -22.61 -4.04
N VAL A 18 -18.02 -23.39 -3.65
CA VAL A 18 -17.68 -23.65 -2.25
C VAL A 18 -16.33 -23.02 -1.98
N LEU A 19 -16.36 -21.93 -1.22
CA LEU A 19 -15.18 -21.25 -0.74
C LEU A 19 -14.87 -21.69 0.69
N ARG A 20 -13.60 -21.81 1.01
CA ARG A 20 -13.11 -22.12 2.34
C ARG A 20 -12.01 -21.15 2.69
N GLY A 21 -12.12 -20.56 3.87
CA GLY A 21 -11.02 -19.86 4.52
C GLY A 21 -10.92 -20.33 5.94
N THR A 22 -9.71 -20.24 6.47
CA THR A 22 -9.44 -20.55 7.86
C THR A 22 -8.82 -19.31 8.47
N VAL A 23 -9.32 -18.93 9.64
CA VAL A 23 -8.68 -17.91 10.46
C VAL A 23 -8.39 -18.47 11.83
N THR A 24 -7.23 -18.13 12.35
CA THR A 24 -6.89 -18.40 13.74
C THR A 24 -7.23 -17.16 14.56
N ILE A 25 -8.14 -17.32 15.52
CA ILE A 25 -8.40 -16.30 16.52
C ILE A 25 -7.39 -16.53 17.65
N ASN A 26 -6.56 -15.52 17.91
CA ASN A 26 -5.59 -15.56 18.99
C ASN A 26 -6.33 -15.70 20.34
N SER A 27 -5.77 -16.43 21.31
CA SER A 27 -6.35 -16.59 22.65
C SER A 27 -6.49 -15.28 23.42
N ASN A 28 -5.77 -14.24 22.99
CA ASN A 28 -5.83 -12.89 23.54
C ASN A 28 -6.77 -11.98 22.76
N ALA A 29 -7.33 -12.41 21.62
CA ALA A 29 -8.30 -11.60 20.91
C ALA A 29 -9.56 -11.36 21.78
N LYS A 30 -10.29 -10.27 21.51
CA LYS A 30 -11.52 -9.93 22.24
C LYS A 30 -12.47 -11.14 22.33
N GLY A 31 -12.86 -11.51 23.56
CA GLY A 31 -13.90 -12.49 23.81
C GLY A 31 -15.30 -11.91 23.59
N GLY A 32 -16.29 -12.80 23.50
CA GLY A 32 -17.69 -12.42 23.33
C GLY A 32 -18.27 -12.82 21.99
N LEU A 33 -19.35 -12.15 21.60
CA LEU A 33 -20.07 -12.45 20.36
C LEU A 33 -19.32 -11.87 19.15
N TRP A 34 -18.83 -12.74 18.29
CA TRP A 34 -18.28 -12.40 16.99
C TRP A 34 -19.34 -12.61 15.93
N LYS A 35 -19.37 -11.71 14.96
CA LYS A 35 -20.26 -11.77 13.81
C LYS A 35 -19.52 -11.33 12.56
N THR A 36 -20.00 -11.79 11.42
CA THR A 36 -19.60 -11.25 10.12
C THR A 36 -20.01 -9.78 10.01
N ASP A 37 -19.18 -8.97 9.36
CA ASP A 37 -19.56 -7.60 8.99
C ASP A 37 -19.94 -7.53 7.51
N GLN A 38 -18.98 -7.88 6.64
CA GLN A 38 -19.12 -7.88 5.20
C GLN A 38 -18.42 -9.11 4.61
N ILE A 39 -18.94 -9.61 3.49
CA ILE A 39 -18.23 -10.52 2.60
C ILE A 39 -18.11 -9.86 1.24
N ILE A 40 -16.91 -9.95 0.69
CA ILE A 40 -16.62 -9.54 -0.67
C ILE A 40 -16.42 -10.83 -1.43
N LEU A 41 -17.41 -11.17 -2.26
CA LEU A 41 -17.25 -12.27 -3.20
C LEU A 41 -16.58 -11.70 -4.43
N THR A 42 -15.42 -12.24 -4.73
CA THR A 42 -14.65 -11.97 -5.92
C THR A 42 -14.81 -13.19 -6.82
N ASP A 43 -15.46 -13.06 -7.97
CA ASP A 43 -15.40 -14.11 -8.98
C ASP A 43 -14.03 -14.14 -9.67
N GLN A 44 -13.88 -15.01 -10.67
CA GLN A 44 -12.60 -15.40 -11.27
C GLN A 44 -11.70 -14.29 -11.75
N VAL A 45 -12.25 -13.11 -11.85
CA VAL A 45 -11.67 -12.07 -12.66
C VAL A 45 -11.78 -10.74 -11.96
N ASP A 46 -12.06 -10.73 -10.64
CA ASP A 46 -12.15 -9.57 -9.72
C ASP A 46 -13.50 -8.87 -9.37
N ASN A 47 -14.72 -9.42 -9.62
CA ASN A 47 -15.95 -8.59 -9.47
C ASN A 47 -16.35 -8.78 -8.07
N GLN A 48 -16.50 -7.64 -7.42
CA GLN A 48 -16.74 -7.63 -6.01
C GLN A 48 -18.23 -7.43 -5.78
N ARG A 49 -18.88 -8.51 -5.37
CA ARG A 49 -20.18 -8.38 -4.73
C ARG A 49 -19.98 -8.21 -3.23
N PHE A 50 -20.16 -6.98 -2.79
CA PHE A 50 -20.19 -6.60 -1.38
C PHE A 50 -21.56 -6.97 -0.79
N ASN A 51 -21.57 -7.93 0.12
CA ASN A 51 -22.77 -8.30 0.87
C ASN A 51 -22.59 -7.94 2.33
N GLY A 52 -23.61 -7.35 2.95
CA GLY A 52 -23.66 -7.09 4.38
C GLY A 52 -24.44 -8.16 5.14
N GLN A 53 -24.59 -7.95 6.45
CA GLN A 53 -25.17 -8.89 7.42
C GLN A 53 -26.61 -9.37 7.10
N SER A 54 -27.33 -8.72 6.17
CA SER A 54 -28.67 -9.12 5.74
C SER A 54 -28.68 -10.30 4.75
N ASN A 55 -27.60 -10.48 3.98
CA ASN A 55 -27.55 -11.41 2.85
C ASN A 55 -26.70 -12.65 3.17
N PHE A 56 -25.82 -12.54 4.16
CA PHE A 56 -24.99 -13.62 4.65
C PHE A 56 -24.65 -13.33 6.11
N GLY A 57 -24.36 -14.38 6.88
CA GLY A 57 -23.71 -14.17 8.15
C GLY A 57 -23.72 -15.39 9.04
N TRP A 58 -22.82 -15.33 10.01
CA TRP A 58 -22.78 -16.23 11.13
C TRP A 58 -22.53 -15.41 12.38
N LYS A 59 -22.82 -16.03 13.52
CA LYS A 59 -22.39 -15.53 14.83
C LYS A 59 -21.87 -16.70 15.63
N PHE A 60 -20.77 -16.48 16.33
CA PHE A 60 -20.28 -17.44 17.32
C PHE A 60 -19.74 -16.70 18.52
N PHE A 61 -19.59 -17.42 19.63
CA PHE A 61 -19.04 -16.87 20.85
C PHE A 61 -17.58 -17.31 20.99
N VAL A 62 -16.66 -16.36 21.15
CA VAL A 62 -15.26 -16.61 21.50
C VAL A 62 -15.12 -16.53 23.00
N ASN A 63 -14.80 -17.65 23.64
CA ASN A 63 -14.53 -17.69 25.07
C ASN A 63 -13.02 -17.59 25.35
N ASN A 64 -12.46 -16.40 25.12
CA ASN A 64 -11.07 -16.12 25.43
C ASN A 64 -10.96 -15.59 26.86
N SER A 65 -10.53 -16.45 27.80
CA SER A 65 -10.31 -16.06 29.19
C SER A 65 -9.17 -15.04 29.36
N ASN A 66 -8.27 -14.98 28.37
CA ASN A 66 -7.10 -14.12 28.35
C ASN A 66 -7.28 -12.95 27.39
N GLU A 67 -8.52 -12.52 27.10
CA GLU A 67 -8.77 -11.42 26.19
C GLU A 67 -7.96 -10.18 26.57
N ASP A 68 -7.31 -9.58 25.58
CA ASP A 68 -6.64 -8.31 25.67
C ASP A 68 -7.39 -7.28 24.83
N ILE A 69 -7.81 -6.23 25.51
CA ILE A 69 -8.55 -5.10 24.95
C ILE A 69 -7.76 -3.80 25.12
N THR A 70 -6.55 -3.90 25.64
CA THR A 70 -5.68 -2.77 25.92
C THR A 70 -4.74 -2.62 24.73
N PRO A 71 -4.75 -1.49 24.02
CA PRO A 71 -3.78 -1.27 22.97
C PRO A 71 -2.37 -1.12 23.54
N PRO A 72 -1.31 -1.48 22.77
CA PRO A 72 0.06 -1.22 23.16
C PRO A 72 0.28 0.24 23.51
N SER A 73 1.25 0.54 24.38
CA SER A 73 1.54 1.93 24.74
C SER A 73 2.99 2.31 24.48
N TYR A 74 3.20 3.53 23.99
CA TYR A 74 4.54 4.06 23.79
C TYR A 74 5.16 4.51 25.13
N VAL A 75 6.36 4.04 25.45
CA VAL A 75 7.14 4.58 26.57
C VAL A 75 7.68 5.95 26.16
N LYS A 76 7.11 7.02 26.72
CA LYS A 76 7.49 8.40 26.39
C LYS A 76 9.00 8.62 26.48
N ARG A 77 9.57 9.35 25.49
CA ARG A 77 11.02 9.64 25.36
C ARG A 77 11.92 8.41 25.18
N SER A 78 11.37 7.25 24.80
CA SER A 78 12.16 6.07 24.46
C SER A 78 12.53 5.98 22.98
N LEU A 79 11.98 6.87 22.15
CA LEU A 79 12.28 6.90 20.72
C LEU A 79 13.76 7.23 20.54
N LYS A 80 14.43 6.41 19.74
CA LYS A 80 15.81 6.61 19.30
C LYS A 80 15.88 6.42 17.81
N ILE A 81 16.64 7.27 17.15
CA ILE A 81 16.90 7.15 15.73
C ILE A 81 18.41 7.07 15.52
N THR A 82 18.83 6.09 14.74
CA THR A 82 20.22 5.91 14.34
C THR A 82 20.30 5.76 12.84
N MET A 83 21.47 6.06 12.26
CA MET A 83 21.74 5.80 10.86
C MET A 83 23.04 5.02 10.73
N GLN A 84 23.05 4.05 9.82
CA GLN A 84 24.26 3.33 9.42
C GLN A 84 24.26 3.13 7.91
N ASN A 85 25.46 3.05 7.32
CA ASN A 85 25.60 2.63 5.93
C ASN A 85 25.50 1.11 5.84
N ASP A 86 24.76 0.63 4.86
CA ASP A 86 24.66 -0.77 4.48
C ASP A 86 25.20 -0.93 3.05
N TYR A 87 26.24 -1.76 2.91
CA TYR A 87 26.96 -1.98 1.67
C TYR A 87 26.66 -3.35 1.05
N THR A 88 25.82 -4.17 1.69
CA THR A 88 25.70 -5.59 1.34
C THR A 88 24.27 -6.07 1.11
N SER A 89 23.25 -5.39 1.66
CA SER A 89 21.86 -5.85 1.49
C SER A 89 21.23 -5.52 0.14
N GLU A 90 21.84 -4.62 -0.63
CA GLU A 90 21.35 -4.15 -1.92
C GLU A 90 22.48 -4.12 -2.96
N ILE A 91 22.10 -3.98 -4.23
CA ILE A 91 23.06 -3.92 -5.35
C ILE A 91 23.98 -2.68 -5.30
N ARG A 92 23.59 -1.64 -4.54
CA ARG A 92 24.38 -0.43 -4.29
C ARG A 92 24.25 -0.04 -2.81
N PRO A 93 25.22 0.70 -2.26
CA PRO A 93 25.17 1.13 -0.87
C PRO A 93 23.93 1.97 -0.56
N VAL A 94 23.31 1.73 0.59
CA VAL A 94 22.19 2.51 1.11
C VAL A 94 22.49 2.99 2.53
N GLN A 95 21.85 4.06 2.95
CA GLN A 95 21.77 4.44 4.36
C GLN A 95 20.53 3.80 4.97
N VAL A 96 20.69 3.11 6.08
CA VAL A 96 19.57 2.55 6.84
C VAL A 96 19.33 3.43 8.05
N ILE A 97 18.18 4.11 8.06
CA ILE A 97 17.69 4.77 9.27
C ILE A 97 16.94 3.71 10.09
N THR A 98 17.34 3.54 11.34
CA THR A 98 16.64 2.68 12.29
C THR A 98 15.96 3.57 13.33
N ALA A 99 14.64 3.54 13.34
CA ALA A 99 13.84 4.08 14.43
C ALA A 99 13.51 2.96 15.40
N SER A 100 13.71 3.20 16.68
CA SER A 100 13.39 2.22 17.72
C SER A 100 12.79 2.88 18.94
N TRP A 101 11.84 2.21 19.59
CA TRP A 101 11.19 2.72 20.78
C TRP A 101 10.71 1.59 21.68
N LYS A 102 10.51 1.89 22.96
CA LYS A 102 10.00 0.92 23.93
C LYS A 102 8.48 0.96 24.02
N THR A 103 7.94 -0.21 24.30
CA THR A 103 6.55 -0.42 24.72
C THR A 103 6.60 -1.33 25.95
N PRO A 104 5.77 -1.10 26.99
CA PRO A 104 5.70 -2.03 28.12
C PRO A 104 4.98 -3.33 27.73
N ASP A 105 4.28 -3.30 26.60
CA ASP A 105 3.54 -4.42 26.06
C ASP A 105 4.49 -5.52 25.54
N LYS A 106 4.13 -6.78 25.79
CA LYS A 106 4.90 -7.95 25.42
C LYS A 106 4.30 -8.73 24.25
N ASP A 107 3.06 -8.45 23.86
CA ASP A 107 2.36 -9.20 22.82
C ASP A 107 2.20 -8.41 21.51
N VAL A 108 3.07 -7.42 21.31
CA VAL A 108 3.16 -6.65 20.05
C VAL A 108 3.47 -7.56 18.86
N LYS A 109 2.59 -7.54 17.88
CA LYS A 109 2.67 -8.28 16.61
C LYS A 109 3.60 -7.60 15.62
N SER A 110 3.45 -6.28 15.44
CA SER A 110 4.21 -5.51 14.45
C SER A 110 4.23 -4.04 14.80
N CYS A 111 5.21 -3.34 14.26
CA CYS A 111 5.36 -1.90 14.44
C CYS A 111 5.40 -1.22 13.07
N TYR A 112 5.01 0.05 13.01
CA TYR A 112 5.06 0.85 11.79
C TYR A 112 5.54 2.24 12.15
N ALA A 113 6.28 2.88 11.25
CA ALA A 113 6.67 4.26 11.43
C ALA A 113 6.69 5.02 10.10
N THR A 114 6.51 6.33 10.19
CA THR A 114 6.72 7.25 9.07
C THR A 114 7.81 8.25 9.38
N ILE A 115 8.61 8.58 8.37
CA ILE A 115 9.58 9.67 8.39
C ILE A 115 9.26 10.70 7.32
N ASP A 116 9.49 11.96 7.64
CA ASP A 116 9.39 13.08 6.70
C ASP A 116 10.74 13.77 6.59
N ASN A 117 11.10 14.19 5.37
CA ASN A 117 12.16 15.17 5.19
C ASN A 117 11.62 16.57 5.49
N ALA A 118 12.45 17.45 6.04
CA ALA A 118 12.11 18.84 6.31
C ALA A 118 11.77 19.67 5.05
N ASP A 119 12.20 19.22 3.87
CA ASP A 119 11.70 19.72 2.59
C ASP A 119 10.23 19.30 2.41
N VAL A 120 9.32 20.28 2.51
CA VAL A 120 7.87 20.09 2.38
C VAL A 120 7.44 19.62 0.99
N ALA A 121 8.32 19.71 -0.03
CA ALA A 121 8.06 19.15 -1.35
C ALA A 121 8.32 17.63 -1.41
N SER A 122 8.90 17.05 -0.36
CA SER A 122 9.11 15.60 -0.24
C SER A 122 7.86 14.89 0.27
N TYR A 123 7.69 13.64 -0.16
CA TYR A 123 6.64 12.78 0.36
C TYR A 123 7.11 12.00 1.59
N SER A 124 6.20 11.82 2.56
CA SER A 124 6.42 10.96 3.71
C SER A 124 6.75 9.52 3.29
N ILE A 125 7.64 8.88 4.03
CA ILE A 125 8.04 7.49 3.81
C ILE A 125 7.53 6.68 4.99
N GLY A 126 6.67 5.71 4.73
CA GLY A 126 6.12 4.81 5.73
C GLY A 126 6.56 3.37 5.52
N THR A 127 6.93 2.67 6.59
CA THR A 127 7.27 1.24 6.49
C THR A 127 6.97 0.49 7.78
N TYR A 128 6.76 -0.82 7.63
CA TYR A 128 6.60 -1.75 8.74
C TYR A 128 7.95 -2.21 9.28
N GLY A 129 7.94 -2.56 10.55
CA GLY A 129 9.04 -3.19 11.26
C GLY A 129 8.51 -4.25 12.23
N TRP A 130 9.35 -4.62 13.18
CA TRP A 130 9.10 -5.75 14.08
C TRP A 130 9.26 -5.35 15.54
N PHE A 131 8.77 -6.22 16.42
CA PHE A 131 8.95 -6.11 17.85
C PHE A 131 10.00 -7.11 18.32
N ASP A 132 11.01 -6.63 19.06
CA ASP A 132 11.96 -7.45 19.79
C ASP A 132 11.49 -7.64 21.23
N GLY A 133 10.88 -8.79 21.51
CA GLY A 133 10.39 -9.15 22.85
C GLY A 133 11.48 -9.39 23.90
N LYS A 134 12.77 -9.46 23.53
CA LYS A 134 13.86 -9.54 24.52
C LYS A 134 14.17 -8.18 25.13
N THR A 135 14.08 -7.13 24.31
CA THR A 135 14.39 -5.75 24.72
C THR A 135 13.13 -4.91 24.94
N ASN A 136 11.95 -5.46 24.61
CA ASN A 136 10.66 -4.78 24.54
C ASN A 136 10.72 -3.54 23.64
N MET A 137 11.33 -3.70 22.46
CA MET A 137 11.54 -2.61 21.51
C MET A 137 10.86 -2.88 20.17
N CYS A 138 10.09 -1.91 19.70
CA CYS A 138 9.77 -1.80 18.30
C CYS A 138 11.00 -1.30 17.53
N VAL A 139 11.24 -1.87 16.35
CA VAL A 139 12.33 -1.49 15.45
C VAL A 139 11.80 -1.38 14.03
N VAL A 140 12.00 -0.23 13.39
CA VAL A 140 11.60 0.04 12.01
C VAL A 140 12.82 0.56 11.24
N ASN A 141 13.07 -0.02 10.07
CA ASN A 141 14.20 0.33 9.22
C ASN A 141 13.72 0.98 7.91
N PHE A 142 14.26 2.15 7.60
CA PHE A 142 14.06 2.85 6.34
C PHE A 142 15.33 2.78 5.51
N LYS A 143 15.23 2.26 4.28
CA LYS A 143 16.33 2.25 3.31
C LYS A 143 16.32 3.56 2.53
N ILE A 144 17.40 4.30 2.61
CA ILE A 144 17.59 5.60 1.96
C ILE A 144 18.71 5.46 0.93
N THR A 145 18.35 5.50 -0.35
CA THR A 145 19.30 5.43 -1.46
C THR A 145 20.00 6.77 -1.68
N GLU A 146 21.01 6.78 -2.56
CA GLU A 146 21.70 7.99 -3.01
C GLU A 146 20.79 9.04 -3.67
N TYR A 147 19.58 8.66 -4.06
CA TYR A 147 18.61 9.53 -4.74
C TYR A 147 17.67 10.28 -3.80
N PHE A 148 17.57 9.89 -2.53
CA PHE A 148 16.72 10.63 -1.61
C PHE A 148 17.24 12.04 -1.38
N ARG A 149 16.36 12.98 -1.05
CA ARG A 149 16.76 14.35 -0.72
C ARG A 149 17.64 14.35 0.53
N PRO A 150 18.78 15.08 0.55
CA PRO A 150 19.53 15.26 1.78
C PRO A 150 18.72 16.15 2.75
N GLY A 151 19.17 16.24 3.99
CA GLY A 151 18.57 17.13 4.99
C GLY A 151 18.07 16.40 6.23
N HIS A 152 17.22 17.07 6.99
CA HIS A 152 16.69 16.55 8.24
C HIS A 152 15.51 15.63 7.98
N TYR A 153 15.60 14.40 8.45
CA TYR A 153 14.49 13.45 8.48
C TYR A 153 14.00 13.32 9.91
N SER A 154 12.69 13.40 10.10
CA SER A 154 12.04 13.29 11.41
C SER A 154 10.97 12.21 11.41
N ILE A 155 10.85 11.46 12.51
CA ILE A 155 9.74 10.53 12.72
C ILE A 155 8.47 11.35 12.96
N LYS A 156 7.44 11.12 12.13
CA LYS A 156 6.14 11.79 12.25
C LYS A 156 5.10 10.95 12.96
N GLN A 157 5.11 9.66 12.71
CA GLN A 157 4.14 8.75 13.29
C GLN A 157 4.81 7.43 13.63
N ILE A 158 4.42 6.86 14.76
CA ILE A 158 4.62 5.45 15.06
C ILE A 158 3.27 4.80 15.34
N VAL A 159 3.15 3.54 14.94
CA VAL A 159 1.99 2.70 15.23
C VAL A 159 2.49 1.36 15.77
N MET A 160 1.82 0.84 16.78
CA MET A 160 2.06 -0.48 17.36
C MET A 160 0.79 -1.29 17.23
N TYR A 161 0.92 -2.52 16.77
CA TYR A 161 -0.18 -3.47 16.62
C TYR A 161 0.10 -4.66 17.54
N ASP A 162 -0.84 -5.03 18.40
CA ASP A 162 -0.73 -6.25 19.20
C ASP A 162 -1.28 -7.48 18.45
N ASN A 163 -1.12 -8.64 19.08
CA ASN A 163 -1.65 -9.90 18.56
C ASN A 163 -3.17 -10.06 18.75
N ALA A 164 -3.75 -9.32 19.70
CA ALA A 164 -5.20 -9.25 19.94
C ALA A 164 -5.95 -8.42 18.89
N GLY A 165 -5.23 -7.65 18.06
CA GLY A 165 -5.76 -6.78 17.03
C GLY A 165 -6.11 -5.36 17.51
N ASN A 166 -5.58 -4.94 18.66
CA ASN A 166 -5.61 -3.53 19.06
C ASN A 166 -4.37 -2.82 18.51
N ASP A 167 -4.50 -1.52 18.30
CA ASP A 167 -3.42 -0.67 17.84
C ASP A 167 -3.40 0.66 18.60
N SER A 168 -2.20 1.25 18.67
CA SER A 168 -2.05 2.63 19.14
C SER A 168 -1.17 3.42 18.19
N THR A 169 -1.54 4.69 18.01
CA THR A 169 -0.82 5.63 17.18
C THR A 169 -0.29 6.77 18.03
N VAL A 170 0.99 7.11 17.85
CA VAL A 170 1.59 8.33 18.39
C VAL A 170 2.05 9.19 17.23
N LYS A 171 1.61 10.45 17.22
CA LYS A 171 2.04 11.47 16.26
C LYS A 171 3.02 12.42 16.94
N PHE A 172 4.04 12.84 16.21
CA PHE A 172 5.05 13.78 16.65
C PHE A 172 4.89 15.08 15.87
N GLU A 173 4.56 16.16 16.58
CA GLU A 173 4.30 17.48 15.99
C GLU A 173 5.59 18.30 15.83
N ASP A 174 6.50 18.22 16.81
CA ASP A 174 7.73 19.01 16.84
C ASP A 174 8.97 18.23 16.42
N ILE A 175 9.85 18.87 15.64
CA ILE A 175 11.25 18.46 15.47
C ILE A 175 11.96 18.81 16.78
N SER A 176 12.02 17.86 17.72
CA SER A 176 12.66 18.07 19.02
C SER A 176 13.65 16.96 19.29
N GLY A 177 14.90 17.37 19.59
CA GLY A 177 16.03 16.62 20.14
C GLY A 177 16.32 15.23 19.60
N ASP A 178 15.40 14.29 19.82
CA ASP A 178 15.59 12.84 19.69
C ASP A 178 14.81 12.22 18.53
N ASN A 179 13.94 12.97 17.84
CA ASN A 179 13.08 12.46 16.76
C ASN A 179 13.54 12.82 15.35
N PHE A 180 14.74 13.37 15.17
CA PHE A 180 15.28 13.68 13.85
C PHE A 180 16.77 13.34 13.70
N LEU A 181 17.22 13.20 12.46
CA LEU A 181 18.63 13.11 12.11
C LEU A 181 18.90 13.78 10.75
N SER A 182 20.16 14.10 10.48
CA SER A 182 20.57 14.65 9.19
C SER A 182 21.12 13.55 8.28
N ILE A 183 20.62 13.49 7.05
CA ILE A 183 21.08 12.57 6.01
C ILE A 183 21.82 13.35 4.94
N ARG A 184 22.89 12.75 4.42
CA ARG A 184 23.59 13.25 3.23
C ARG A 184 23.49 12.19 2.15
N THR A 185 22.96 12.56 1.00
CA THR A 185 22.91 11.73 -0.20
C THR A 185 23.75 12.38 -1.29
N THR A 186 24.25 11.59 -2.22
CA THR A 186 25.25 12.04 -3.20
C THR A 186 24.67 12.40 -4.56
N ASN A 187 23.46 11.91 -4.88
CA ASN A 187 22.84 12.12 -6.18
C ASN A 187 21.31 12.32 -6.04
N PRO A 188 20.85 13.32 -5.27
CA PRO A 188 19.43 13.48 -5.00
C PRO A 188 18.63 13.66 -6.30
N ASP A 189 17.49 12.99 -6.33
CA ASP A 189 16.47 13.11 -7.34
C ASP A 189 15.26 13.84 -6.75
N THR A 190 14.79 14.83 -7.48
CA THR A 190 13.74 15.75 -7.05
C THR A 190 12.63 15.88 -8.09
N GLU A 191 12.78 15.21 -9.23
CA GLU A 191 11.81 15.22 -10.30
C GLU A 191 11.03 13.91 -10.23
N TYR A 192 9.74 13.97 -10.56
CA TYR A 192 8.89 12.78 -10.65
C TYR A 192 9.03 12.13 -12.03
N PRO A 193 8.60 10.86 -12.20
CA PRO A 193 8.62 10.22 -13.49
C PRO A 193 7.75 10.95 -14.52
N TYR A 194 8.27 11.06 -15.73
CA TYR A 194 7.54 11.54 -16.90
C TYR A 194 6.65 10.43 -17.46
N LEU A 195 5.38 10.73 -17.69
CA LEU A 195 4.42 9.92 -18.44
C LEU A 195 4.12 10.60 -19.78
N ASP A 196 4.26 9.87 -20.89
CA ASP A 196 3.81 10.34 -22.20
C ASP A 196 2.28 10.23 -22.32
N VAL A 197 1.58 11.25 -21.84
CA VAL A 197 0.10 11.28 -21.80
C VAL A 197 -0.54 11.23 -23.18
N ASN A 198 0.20 11.60 -24.25
CA ASN A 198 -0.29 11.54 -25.62
C ASN A 198 -0.12 10.16 -26.25
N ASN A 199 0.58 9.24 -25.58
CA ASN A 199 0.89 7.90 -26.06
C ASN A 199 0.46 6.85 -25.02
N ILE A 200 -0.82 6.90 -24.66
CA ILE A 200 -1.49 5.89 -23.86
C ILE A 200 -2.53 5.21 -24.72
N SER A 201 -2.54 3.88 -24.74
CA SER A 201 -3.58 3.11 -25.41
C SER A 201 -4.24 2.15 -24.43
N VAL A 202 -5.56 2.05 -24.54
CA VAL A 202 -6.39 1.13 -23.77
C VAL A 202 -7.17 0.29 -24.77
N SER A 203 -7.06 -1.03 -24.66
CA SER A 203 -7.84 -1.98 -25.44
C SER A 203 -8.46 -3.00 -24.52
N ALA A 204 -9.67 -3.43 -24.84
CA ALA A 204 -10.42 -4.39 -24.05
C ALA A 204 -11.05 -5.43 -24.97
N THR A 205 -10.93 -6.71 -24.63
CA THR A 205 -11.56 -7.82 -25.37
C THR A 205 -12.22 -8.77 -24.39
N PRO A 206 -13.54 -9.07 -24.55
CA PRO A 206 -14.18 -10.10 -23.75
C PRO A 206 -13.40 -11.42 -23.86
N THR A 207 -13.22 -12.10 -22.75
CA THR A 207 -12.61 -13.44 -22.74
C THR A 207 -13.52 -14.48 -23.38
N ASN A 208 -14.85 -14.28 -23.27
CA ASN A 208 -15.89 -15.06 -23.95
C ASN A 208 -16.70 -14.16 -24.92
N PRO A 209 -16.28 -14.00 -26.19
CA PRO A 209 -16.96 -13.12 -27.13
C PRO A 209 -18.36 -13.58 -27.56
N SER A 210 -18.64 -14.89 -27.54
CA SER A 210 -19.94 -15.45 -27.95
C SER A 210 -21.01 -15.32 -26.87
N ASP A 211 -20.60 -15.29 -25.60
CA ASP A 211 -21.48 -15.09 -24.45
C ASP A 211 -20.77 -14.21 -23.41
N PRO A 212 -20.70 -12.89 -23.64
CA PRO A 212 -19.98 -11.98 -22.75
C PRO A 212 -20.63 -11.97 -21.37
N ASN A 213 -19.93 -12.56 -20.40
CA ASN A 213 -20.32 -12.57 -18.99
C ASN A 213 -19.75 -11.37 -18.24
N GLY A 214 -19.06 -10.43 -18.90
CA GLY A 214 -18.38 -9.27 -18.28
C GLY A 214 -16.88 -9.47 -18.09
N GLU A 215 -16.41 -10.73 -18.06
CA GLU A 215 -14.98 -11.04 -17.99
C GLU A 215 -14.25 -10.48 -19.22
N THR A 216 -13.24 -9.63 -19.00
CA THR A 216 -12.64 -8.83 -20.08
C THR A 216 -11.13 -8.69 -19.89
N ASN A 217 -10.35 -9.13 -20.88
CA ASN A 217 -8.92 -8.82 -20.93
C ASN A 217 -8.75 -7.34 -21.28
N VAL A 218 -8.21 -6.56 -20.35
CA VAL A 218 -7.85 -5.16 -20.52
C VAL A 218 -6.34 -5.04 -20.64
N LYS A 219 -5.91 -4.41 -21.73
CA LYS A 219 -4.52 -4.06 -21.97
C LYS A 219 -4.37 -2.55 -21.99
N ILE A 220 -3.49 -2.03 -21.14
CA ILE A 220 -3.10 -0.61 -21.12
C ILE A 220 -1.63 -0.54 -21.47
N VAL A 221 -1.29 0.19 -22.53
CA VAL A 221 0.10 0.47 -22.91
C VAL A 221 0.38 1.93 -22.62
N TYR A 222 1.46 2.18 -21.88
CA TYR A 222 1.92 3.53 -21.59
C TYR A 222 3.44 3.61 -21.71
N TYR A 223 3.94 4.83 -21.84
CA TYR A 223 5.37 5.10 -21.97
C TYR A 223 5.82 6.05 -20.87
N ALA A 224 6.85 5.64 -20.14
CA ALA A 224 7.37 6.43 -19.03
C ALA A 224 8.91 6.40 -19.01
N LYS A 225 9.47 7.46 -18.44
CA LYS A 225 10.89 7.56 -18.11
C LYS A 225 11.06 8.40 -16.85
N ASP A 226 12.27 8.41 -16.35
CA ASP A 226 12.68 9.23 -15.24
C ASP A 226 14.04 9.85 -15.54
N ASN A 227 14.43 10.92 -14.85
CA ASN A 227 15.71 11.56 -15.11
C ASN A 227 16.89 10.84 -14.39
N LYS A 228 16.64 10.14 -13.27
CA LYS A 228 17.69 9.64 -12.37
C LYS A 228 17.33 8.34 -11.66
N SER A 229 16.36 8.36 -10.74
CA SER A 229 16.13 7.24 -9.82
C SER A 229 15.33 6.11 -10.47
N GLY A 230 14.62 6.39 -11.56
CA GLY A 230 13.90 5.41 -12.36
C GLY A 230 12.47 5.16 -11.88
N LEU A 231 11.65 4.58 -12.75
CA LEU A 231 10.24 4.31 -12.43
C LEU A 231 10.13 3.25 -11.30
N GLY A 232 9.46 3.63 -10.22
CA GLY A 232 9.07 2.80 -9.10
C GLY A 232 7.58 2.43 -9.18
N PRO A 233 6.84 2.41 -8.05
CA PRO A 233 5.44 2.02 -8.04
C PRO A 233 4.56 2.81 -9.01
N VAL A 234 3.64 2.11 -9.66
CA VAL A 234 2.60 2.70 -10.50
C VAL A 234 1.24 2.20 -10.03
N SER A 235 0.32 3.11 -9.77
CA SER A 235 -1.10 2.80 -9.55
C SER A 235 -1.97 3.50 -10.58
N PHE A 236 -3.14 2.95 -10.84
CA PHE A 236 -4.09 3.51 -11.79
C PHE A 236 -5.52 3.26 -11.34
N ILE A 237 -6.42 4.11 -11.81
CA ILE A 237 -7.84 4.04 -11.49
C ILE A 237 -8.62 3.82 -12.77
N LEU A 238 -9.43 2.76 -12.77
CA LEU A 238 -10.47 2.56 -13.76
C LEU A 238 -11.81 2.98 -13.19
N ARG A 239 -12.60 3.71 -13.99
CA ARG A 239 -13.98 4.02 -13.67
C ARG A 239 -14.90 3.14 -14.50
N ASP A 240 -15.82 2.46 -13.83
CA ASP A 240 -16.81 1.63 -14.49
C ASP A 240 -17.96 2.48 -15.08
N PRO A 241 -18.85 1.88 -15.91
CA PRO A 241 -20.00 2.58 -16.49
C PRO A 241 -21.00 3.14 -15.47
N GLN A 242 -20.97 2.69 -14.22
CA GLN A 242 -21.82 3.18 -13.14
C GLN A 242 -21.19 4.36 -12.39
N GLY A 243 -19.94 4.70 -12.71
CA GLY A 243 -19.18 5.79 -12.10
C GLY A 243 -18.33 5.36 -10.91
N ILE A 244 -18.30 4.07 -10.55
CA ILE A 244 -17.51 3.55 -9.43
C ILE A 244 -16.04 3.47 -9.85
N GLN A 245 -15.14 3.86 -8.94
CA GLN A 245 -13.70 3.87 -9.18
C GLN A 245 -13.03 2.66 -8.53
N HIS A 246 -12.20 1.99 -9.33
CA HIS A 246 -11.48 0.77 -8.97
C HIS A 246 -9.98 1.06 -9.05
N ASN A 247 -9.26 0.82 -7.94
CA ASN A 247 -7.84 1.12 -7.81
C ASN A 247 -7.01 -0.13 -8.07
N TYR A 248 -5.98 0.00 -8.90
CA TYR A 248 -5.09 -1.09 -9.27
C TYR A 248 -3.63 -0.65 -9.21
N TYR A 249 -2.73 -1.62 -9.12
CA TYR A 249 -1.29 -1.43 -9.24
C TYR A 249 -0.77 -2.11 -10.51
N HIS A 250 0.25 -1.52 -11.13
CA HIS A 250 1.02 -2.18 -12.16
C HIS A 250 2.32 -2.74 -11.58
N TYR A 251 2.35 -4.04 -11.32
CA TYR A 251 3.50 -4.76 -10.77
C TYR A 251 4.56 -5.09 -11.85
N HIS A 252 5.19 -4.08 -12.44
CA HIS A 252 6.31 -4.28 -13.37
C HIS A 252 7.59 -4.76 -12.65
N LYS A 253 8.61 -5.14 -13.42
CA LYS A 253 9.88 -5.69 -12.90
C LYS A 253 10.58 -4.86 -11.80
N ASN A 254 10.38 -3.55 -11.84
CA ASN A 254 10.97 -2.58 -10.92
C ASN A 254 9.97 -2.14 -9.84
N PHE A 255 8.85 -2.82 -9.61
CA PHE A 255 7.87 -2.37 -8.61
C PHE A 255 8.44 -2.47 -7.18
N TYR A 256 8.98 -3.63 -6.82
CA TYR A 256 9.47 -3.93 -5.46
C TYR A 256 10.96 -3.67 -5.24
N SER A 257 11.73 -3.40 -6.29
CA SER A 257 13.18 -3.21 -6.16
C SER A 257 13.52 -1.89 -5.46
N VAL A 258 14.62 -1.85 -4.70
CA VAL A 258 15.14 -0.59 -4.15
C VAL A 258 15.71 0.31 -5.24
N PHE A 259 16.34 -0.31 -6.25
CA PHE A 259 16.96 0.38 -7.38
C PHE A 259 16.27 0.04 -8.69
N PHE A 260 16.25 0.99 -9.62
CA PHE A 260 15.77 0.75 -10.97
C PHE A 260 16.77 -0.06 -11.79
N ASP A 261 16.32 -1.19 -12.32
CA ASP A 261 17.06 -1.98 -13.30
C ASP A 261 16.80 -1.47 -14.73
N GLY A 262 17.80 -0.82 -15.32
CA GLY A 262 17.77 -0.26 -16.68
C GLY A 262 18.32 1.17 -16.75
N ASN A 263 18.17 1.80 -17.92
CA ASN A 263 18.46 3.23 -18.07
C ASN A 263 17.19 4.05 -17.74
N PRO A 264 17.18 4.84 -16.64
CA PRO A 264 16.01 5.62 -16.24
C PRO A 264 15.60 6.65 -17.30
N ASN A 265 16.57 7.23 -18.01
CA ASN A 265 16.36 8.31 -18.99
C ASN A 265 15.73 7.85 -20.32
N THR A 266 15.62 6.54 -20.54
CA THR A 266 15.03 5.98 -21.74
C THR A 266 13.52 5.96 -21.61
N LEU A 267 12.80 6.55 -22.58
CA LEU A 267 11.35 6.40 -22.70
C LEU A 267 11.03 4.92 -22.99
N ALA A 268 10.58 4.21 -21.96
CA ALA A 268 10.33 2.79 -22.02
C ALA A 268 8.82 2.50 -22.13
N ARG A 269 8.49 1.44 -22.87
CA ARG A 269 7.14 0.90 -22.98
C ARG A 269 6.81 0.04 -21.77
N TYR A 270 5.60 0.20 -21.24
CA TYR A 270 5.05 -0.61 -20.17
C TYR A 270 3.68 -1.14 -20.61
N ASP A 271 3.44 -2.43 -20.38
CA ASP A 271 2.21 -3.12 -20.74
C ASP A 271 1.53 -3.64 -19.46
N ILE A 272 0.40 -3.04 -19.10
CA ILE A 272 -0.49 -3.55 -18.06
C ILE A 272 -1.43 -4.55 -18.72
N ASN A 273 -1.50 -5.75 -18.18
CA ASN A 273 -2.49 -6.75 -18.54
C ASN A 273 -3.32 -7.03 -17.28
N LEU A 274 -4.56 -6.59 -17.30
CA LEU A 274 -5.55 -6.77 -16.24
C LEU A 274 -6.68 -7.61 -16.81
N VAL A 275 -7.17 -8.57 -16.05
CA VAL A 275 -8.42 -9.24 -16.40
C VAL A 275 -9.49 -8.61 -15.53
N LEU A 276 -10.49 -8.00 -16.17
CA LEU A 276 -11.69 -7.53 -15.50
C LEU A 276 -12.67 -8.68 -15.29
N PRO A 277 -13.49 -8.58 -14.25
CA PRO A 277 -14.30 -9.68 -13.76
C PRO A 277 -15.57 -10.15 -14.43
N GLU A 278 -16.05 -11.34 -14.07
CA GLU A 278 -17.29 -11.98 -14.51
C GLU A 278 -18.43 -11.23 -13.84
N GLY A 279 -19.26 -10.54 -14.60
CA GLY A 279 -20.27 -9.63 -14.10
C GLY A 279 -19.82 -8.18 -14.09
N SER A 280 -18.70 -7.84 -14.77
CA SER A 280 -18.15 -6.49 -14.75
C SER A 280 -19.20 -5.61 -15.37
N ALA A 281 -19.42 -4.45 -14.78
CA ALA A 281 -20.45 -3.55 -15.28
C ALA A 281 -20.28 -3.37 -16.81
N PRO A 282 -21.26 -3.79 -17.62
CA PRO A 282 -21.13 -3.76 -19.06
C PRO A 282 -21.18 -2.31 -19.55
N GLY A 283 -20.32 -1.97 -20.51
CA GLY A 283 -20.26 -0.63 -21.09
C GLY A 283 -18.84 -0.08 -21.20
N LYS A 284 -18.73 1.25 -21.31
CA LYS A 284 -17.45 1.93 -21.45
C LYS A 284 -16.81 2.16 -20.09
N TRP A 285 -15.70 1.47 -19.84
CA TRP A 285 -14.79 1.79 -18.76
C TRP A 285 -13.81 2.89 -19.19
N ALA A 286 -13.38 3.71 -18.23
CA ALA A 286 -12.42 4.79 -18.48
C ALA A 286 -11.19 4.65 -17.58
N LEU A 287 -10.00 4.78 -18.16
CA LEU A 287 -8.79 5.07 -17.40
C LEU A 287 -8.85 6.54 -16.98
N VAL A 288 -9.05 6.81 -15.69
CA VAL A 288 -9.29 8.18 -15.20
C VAL A 288 -8.08 8.80 -14.53
N GLN A 289 -7.20 7.98 -13.96
CA GLN A 289 -6.01 8.45 -13.26
C GLN A 289 -4.87 7.43 -13.35
N MET A 290 -3.64 7.93 -13.43
CA MET A 290 -2.42 7.17 -13.15
C MET A 290 -1.54 7.94 -12.16
N ASN A 291 -0.97 7.24 -11.19
CA ASN A 291 0.03 7.76 -10.28
C ASN A 291 1.34 7.03 -10.53
N LEU A 292 2.39 7.79 -10.81
CA LEU A 292 3.73 7.27 -10.98
C LEU A 292 4.60 7.81 -9.84
N SER A 293 5.40 6.93 -9.25
CA SER A 293 6.41 7.25 -8.26
C SER A 293 7.77 6.76 -8.75
N ASP A 294 8.85 7.45 -8.39
CA ASP A 294 10.22 7.03 -8.69
C ASP A 294 10.86 6.22 -7.54
N LYS A 295 12.18 5.97 -7.58
CA LYS A 295 12.93 5.30 -6.50
C LYS A 295 13.42 6.23 -5.39
N ALA A 296 13.18 7.52 -5.52
CA ALA A 296 13.41 8.55 -4.51
C ALA A 296 12.12 9.02 -3.81
N ASN A 297 10.99 8.37 -4.10
CA ASN A 297 9.65 8.68 -3.62
C ASN A 297 9.05 9.99 -4.17
N ASN A 298 9.58 10.56 -5.25
CA ASN A 298 8.91 11.66 -5.97
C ASN A 298 7.75 11.08 -6.79
N SER A 299 6.56 11.65 -6.63
CA SER A 299 5.33 11.12 -7.21
C SER A 299 4.52 12.18 -7.95
N LYS A 300 3.81 11.77 -9.00
CA LYS A 300 2.86 12.60 -9.72
C LYS A 300 1.60 11.82 -10.12
N SER A 301 0.46 12.47 -9.89
CA SER A 301 -0.85 12.03 -10.35
C SER A 301 -1.21 12.70 -11.68
N TYR A 302 -1.58 11.89 -12.67
CA TYR A 302 -2.08 12.30 -13.98
C TYR A 302 -3.56 11.97 -14.04
N GLN A 303 -4.40 12.98 -14.31
CA GLN A 303 -5.86 12.84 -14.45
C GLN A 303 -6.22 12.91 -15.94
N PHE A 304 -7.09 12.02 -16.41
CA PHE A 304 -7.51 11.93 -17.81
C PHE A 304 -8.99 12.25 -18.02
N VAL A 305 -9.71 12.64 -16.97
CA VAL A 305 -11.09 13.09 -17.08
C VAL A 305 -11.13 14.52 -17.62
N GLU A 306 -12.06 14.78 -18.55
CA GLU A 306 -12.41 16.15 -18.90
C GLU A 306 -13.04 16.84 -17.69
N LEU A 307 -12.46 17.97 -17.27
CA LEU A 307 -13.11 18.89 -16.35
C LEU A 307 -14.28 19.53 -17.10
N ILE A 308 -15.51 19.10 -16.82
CA ILE A 308 -16.71 19.81 -17.28
C ILE A 308 -16.67 21.21 -16.64
N HIS A 309 -16.33 22.22 -17.43
CA HIS A 309 -16.50 23.62 -17.05
C HIS A 309 -17.94 24.01 -17.38
N PHE A 310 -18.68 24.48 -16.38
CA PHE A 310 -19.96 25.14 -16.61
C PHE A 310 -19.67 26.63 -16.82
N GLU A 311 -19.84 27.12 -18.04
CA GLU A 311 -19.96 28.56 -18.26
C GLU A 311 -21.35 29.00 -17.78
N ILE A 312 -21.39 29.93 -16.83
CA ILE A 312 -22.62 30.63 -16.48
C ILE A 312 -22.88 31.61 -17.62
N LEU A 313 -23.95 31.38 -18.39
CA LEU A 313 -24.46 32.39 -19.31
C LEU A 313 -24.97 33.57 -18.49
N ASN A 314 -24.29 34.72 -18.61
CA ASN A 314 -24.81 36.02 -18.15
C ASN A 314 -25.79 36.60 -19.18
#